data_AF-A0A5C7Q537-F1
#
_entry.id   AF-A0A5C7Q537-F1
#
_cell.length_a   1.000
_cell.length_b   1.000
_cell.length_c   1.000
_cell.angle_alpha   90.00
_cell.angle_beta   90.00
_cell.angle_gamma   90.00
#
_symmetry.space_group_name_H-M   'P 1'
#
loop_
_entity.id
_entity.type
_entity.pdbx_description
1 polymer ?
#
loop_
_entity_poly.entity_id
_entity_poly.type
_entity_poly.pdbx_seq_one_letter_code
_entity_poly.pdbx_strand_id
1 'polypeptide(L)'
;MKKTIALLALSAMFCAAYADTYVKGYTRKDGTYVQPHMRSAPDGNPHNNYSAQGNVNPYTGKAGTVDPYNQQQQSCYVDGYGNRVCR
;
A
#
# COMPACT_ATOMS: atom_id res chain seq x y z
N MET A 1 38.32 4.57 -22.52
CA MET A 1 38.09 3.11 -22.35
C MET A 1 37.97 2.70 -20.87
N LYS A 2 38.92 3.00 -19.97
CA LYS A 2 38.76 2.69 -18.53
C LYS A 2 37.67 3.51 -17.82
N LYS A 3 37.54 4.81 -18.17
CA LYS A 3 36.50 5.71 -17.63
C LYS A 3 35.09 5.42 -18.17
N THR A 4 35.00 4.85 -19.37
CA THR A 4 33.71 4.48 -20.00
C THR A 4 33.16 3.18 -19.44
N ILE A 5 34.02 2.24 -19.02
CA ILE A 5 33.61 1.03 -18.29
C ILE A 5 33.05 1.40 -16.91
N ALA A 6 33.64 2.38 -16.22
CA ALA A 6 33.15 2.86 -14.93
C ALA A 6 31.76 3.52 -15.01
N LEU A 7 31.45 4.24 -16.09
CA LEU A 7 30.13 4.85 -16.33
C LEU A 7 29.04 3.81 -16.66
N LEU A 8 29.37 2.77 -17.43
CA LEU A 8 28.46 1.66 -17.71
C LEU A 8 28.13 0.83 -16.45
N ALA A 9 29.11 0.60 -15.58
CA ALA A 9 28.90 -0.10 -14.31
C ALA A 9 27.97 0.64 -13.33
N LEU A 10 27.94 1.98 -13.38
CA LEU A 10 27.07 2.81 -12.52
C LEU A 10 25.59 2.76 -12.95
N SER A 11 25.31 2.45 -14.23
CA SER A 11 23.94 2.40 -14.77
C SER A 11 23.15 1.14 -14.39
N ALA A 12 23.83 0.08 -13.91
CA ALA A 12 23.22 -1.22 -13.63
C ALA A 12 22.45 -1.30 -12.29
N MET A 13 22.39 -0.21 -11.51
CA MET A 13 21.79 -0.20 -10.16
C MET A 13 20.42 0.49 -10.07
N PHE A 14 19.75 0.75 -11.20
CA PHE A 14 18.37 1.25 -11.18
C PHE A 14 17.37 0.09 -11.09
N CYS A 15 17.07 -0.36 -9.87
CA CYS A 15 15.95 -1.27 -9.61
C CYS A 15 14.72 -0.43 -9.24
N ALA A 16 13.68 -0.44 -10.08
CA ALA A 16 12.41 0.22 -9.77
C ALA A 16 11.65 -0.59 -8.71
N ALA A 17 11.48 -0.03 -7.52
CA ALA A 17 10.62 -0.60 -6.47
C ALA A 17 9.18 -0.09 -6.67
N TYR A 18 8.23 -1.01 -6.79
CA TYR A 18 6.80 -0.71 -6.90
C TYR A 18 6.14 -0.83 -5.52
N ALA A 19 5.38 0.19 -5.12
CA ALA A 19 4.68 0.26 -3.85
C ALA A 19 3.21 -0.20 -3.95
N ASP A 20 2.94 -1.10 -4.89
CA ASP A 20 1.61 -1.62 -5.17
C ASP A 20 1.63 -3.13 -5.35
N THR A 21 0.49 -3.76 -5.08
CA THR A 21 0.34 -5.21 -5.06
C THR A 21 -0.94 -5.63 -5.75
N TYR A 22 -0.83 -6.68 -6.57
CA TYR A 22 -1.98 -7.31 -7.22
C TYR A 22 -2.71 -8.25 -6.26
N VAL A 23 -4.02 -8.09 -6.16
CA VAL A 23 -4.89 -8.99 -5.41
C VAL A 23 -5.66 -9.87 -6.39
N LYS A 24 -5.47 -11.19 -6.26
CA LYS A 24 -6.26 -12.17 -7.01
C LYS A 24 -7.74 -12.09 -6.62
N GLY A 25 -8.61 -12.28 -7.61
CA GLY A 25 -10.05 -12.37 -7.36
C GLY A 25 -10.39 -13.62 -6.53
N TYR A 26 -11.47 -13.53 -5.75
CA TYR A 26 -11.92 -14.62 -4.88
C TYR A 26 -13.42 -14.50 -4.58
N THR A 27 -14.03 -15.59 -4.16
CA THR A 27 -15.44 -15.62 -3.72
C THR A 27 -15.49 -15.55 -2.20
N ARG A 28 -16.30 -14.63 -1.67
CA ARG A 28 -16.55 -14.51 -0.22
C ARG A 28 -17.46 -15.65 0.26
N LYS A 29 -17.48 -15.87 1.58
CA LYS A 29 -18.34 -16.90 2.21
C LYS A 29 -19.83 -16.66 1.96
N ASP A 30 -20.23 -15.41 1.77
CA ASP A 30 -21.60 -15.00 1.43
C ASP A 30 -21.97 -15.21 -0.06
N GLY A 31 -21.06 -15.76 -0.87
CA GLY A 31 -21.26 -15.99 -2.31
C GLY A 31 -20.86 -14.81 -3.20
N THR A 32 -20.49 -13.65 -2.65
CA THR A 32 -20.12 -12.47 -3.44
C THR A 32 -18.74 -12.65 -4.08
N TYR A 33 -18.66 -12.52 -5.41
CA TYR A 33 -17.38 -12.51 -6.13
C TYR A 33 -16.67 -11.17 -6.01
N VAL A 34 -15.37 -11.21 -5.74
CA VAL A 34 -14.46 -10.06 -5.70
C VAL A 34 -13.56 -10.12 -6.92
N GLN A 35 -13.66 -9.11 -7.78
CA GLN A 35 -12.79 -8.99 -8.93
C GLN A 35 -11.34 -8.72 -8.51
N PRO A 36 -10.34 -9.23 -9.26
CA PRO A 36 -8.96 -8.88 -9.04
C PRO A 36 -8.73 -7.37 -9.21
N HIS A 37 -7.82 -6.81 -8.44
CA HIS A 37 -7.53 -5.37 -8.45
C HIS A 37 -6.13 -5.08 -7.92
N MET A 38 -5.63 -3.88 -8.21
CA MET A 38 -4.41 -3.34 -7.62
C MET A 38 -4.71 -2.54 -6.36
N ARG A 39 -3.82 -2.64 -5.36
CA ARG A 39 -3.86 -1.87 -4.12
C ARG A 39 -2.46 -1.43 -3.71
N SER A 40 -2.36 -0.43 -2.84
CA SER A 40 -1.10 -0.07 -2.19
C SER A 40 -0.47 -1.28 -1.47
N ALA A 41 0.86 -1.35 -1.49
CA ALA A 41 1.62 -2.37 -0.78
C ALA A 41 1.37 -2.26 0.73
N PRO A 42 1.26 -3.40 1.45
CA PRO A 42 1.05 -3.36 2.89
C PRO A 42 2.36 -2.97 3.60
N ASP A 43 2.40 -1.77 4.17
CA ASP A 43 3.57 -1.23 4.89
C ASP A 43 3.24 -0.62 6.27
N GLY A 44 1.96 -0.64 6.68
CA GLY A 44 1.50 -0.09 7.95
C GLY A 44 1.31 1.42 7.96
N ASN A 45 1.54 2.13 6.85
CA ASN A 45 1.32 3.57 6.76
C ASN A 45 -0.02 3.88 6.08
N PRO A 46 -1.07 4.31 6.81
CA PRO A 46 -2.36 4.58 6.17
C PRO A 46 -2.33 5.79 5.21
N HIS A 47 -1.34 6.69 5.32
CA HIS A 47 -1.30 7.94 4.56
C HIS A 47 -0.98 7.75 3.07
N ASN A 48 -0.30 6.65 2.69
CA ASN A 48 0.05 6.38 1.30
C ASN A 48 -0.91 5.39 0.62
N ASN A 49 -1.97 4.96 1.32
CA ASN A 49 -2.99 4.12 0.75
C ASN A 49 -3.78 4.89 -0.32
N TYR A 50 -4.11 4.22 -1.44
CA TYR A 50 -4.98 4.80 -2.48
C TYR A 50 -6.37 5.20 -1.96
N SER A 51 -6.83 4.55 -0.89
CA SER A 51 -8.10 4.87 -0.25
C SER A 51 -8.05 6.07 0.67
N ALA A 52 -6.86 6.57 1.03
CA ALA A 52 -6.72 7.67 1.98
C ALA A 52 -7.22 8.99 1.39
N GLN A 53 -7.89 9.78 2.21
CA GLN A 53 -8.41 11.09 1.80
C GLN A 53 -7.28 11.98 1.26
N GLY A 54 -7.49 12.55 0.08
CA GLY A 54 -6.50 13.37 -0.64
C GLY A 54 -5.65 12.59 -1.65
N ASN A 55 -5.62 11.26 -1.59
CA ASN A 55 -4.95 10.43 -2.58
C ASN A 55 -5.90 10.04 -3.72
N VAL A 56 -5.33 9.62 -4.85
CA VAL A 56 -6.07 9.10 -6.00
C VAL A 56 -5.52 7.74 -6.38
N ASN A 57 -6.40 6.77 -6.60
CA ASN A 57 -6.00 5.46 -7.10
C ASN A 57 -5.59 5.56 -8.58
N PRO A 58 -4.32 5.29 -8.96
CA PRO A 58 -3.84 5.45 -10.33
C PRO A 58 -4.49 4.47 -11.32
N TYR A 59 -5.03 3.36 -10.84
CA TYR A 59 -5.64 2.31 -11.66
C TYR A 59 -7.13 2.56 -11.97
N THR A 60 -7.79 3.38 -11.17
CA THR A 60 -9.25 3.62 -11.31
C THR A 60 -9.62 5.10 -11.42
N GLY A 61 -8.68 6.01 -11.14
CA GLY A 61 -8.92 7.46 -11.10
C GLY A 61 -9.79 7.92 -9.93
N LYS A 62 -10.20 7.01 -9.04
CA LYS A 62 -11.07 7.32 -7.90
C LYS A 62 -10.27 7.99 -6.78
N ALA A 63 -10.81 9.07 -6.23
CA ALA A 63 -10.28 9.71 -5.04
C ALA A 63 -10.51 8.84 -3.79
N GLY A 64 -9.54 8.82 -2.90
CA GLY A 64 -9.65 8.21 -1.59
C GLY A 64 -10.53 9.03 -0.65
N THR A 65 -11.21 8.35 0.26
CA THR A 65 -12.21 8.94 1.18
C THR A 65 -12.01 8.49 2.62
N VAL A 66 -10.98 7.68 2.90
CA VAL A 66 -10.69 7.13 4.22
C VAL A 66 -9.82 8.11 4.99
N ASP A 67 -10.25 8.52 6.18
CA ASP A 67 -9.43 9.34 7.08
C ASP A 67 -8.21 8.54 7.60
N PRO A 68 -6.97 8.89 7.20
CA PRO A 68 -5.78 8.13 7.59
C PRO A 68 -5.46 8.25 9.08
N TYR A 69 -5.89 9.32 9.77
CA TYR A 69 -5.62 9.51 11.20
C TYR A 69 -6.42 8.55 12.06
N ASN A 70 -7.67 8.31 11.70
CA ASN A 70 -8.53 7.35 12.40
C ASN A 70 -8.08 5.90 12.14
N GLN A 71 -7.60 5.60 10.92
CA GLN A 71 -6.98 4.30 10.63
C GLN A 71 -5.71 4.04 11.46
N GLN A 72 -4.92 5.08 11.73
CA GLN A 72 -3.75 4.99 12.60
C GLN A 72 -4.13 4.74 14.06
N GLN A 73 -5.20 5.38 14.56
CA GLN A 73 -5.74 5.10 15.89
C GLN A 73 -6.26 3.66 16.00
N GLN A 74 -6.77 3.08 14.92
CA GLN A 74 -7.19 1.68 14.89
C GLN A 74 -6.01 0.68 14.92
N SER A 75 -4.80 1.11 14.55
CA SER A 75 -3.59 0.33 14.81
C SER A 75 -3.36 0.19 16.31
N CYS A 76 -3.68 1.21 17.12
CA CYS A 76 -3.50 1.19 18.57
C CYS A 76 -4.84 1.27 19.31
N TYR A 77 -5.43 0.13 19.65
CA TYR A 77 -6.67 0.10 20.45
C TYR A 77 -6.38 -0.20 21.93
N VAL A 78 -7.28 0.22 22.82
CA VAL A 78 -7.21 -0.15 24.25
C VAL A 78 -8.01 -1.44 24.43
N ASP A 79 -7.39 -2.48 24.96
CA ASP A 79 -8.07 -3.75 25.24
C ASP A 79 -9.04 -3.66 26.42
N GLY A 80 -9.83 -4.71 26.66
CA GLY A 80 -10.78 -4.78 27.78
C GLY A 80 -10.14 -4.75 29.17
N TYR A 81 -8.81 -4.76 29.26
CA TYR A 81 -8.03 -4.68 30.49
C TYR A 81 -7.38 -3.29 30.68
N GLY A 82 -7.61 -2.35 29.75
CA GLY A 82 -7.06 -1.00 29.80
C GLY A 82 -5.64 -0.86 29.23
N ASN A 83 -5.08 -1.91 28.61
CA ASN A 83 -3.75 -1.84 27.99
C ASN A 83 -3.85 -1.26 26.58
N ARG A 84 -2.92 -0.37 26.22
CA ARG A 84 -2.79 0.11 24.85
C ARG A 84 -2.09 -0.96 24.00
N VAL A 85 -2.85 -1.60 23.12
CA VAL A 85 -2.38 -2.64 22.20
C VAL A 85 -2.23 -2.03 20.81
N CYS A 86 -0.99 -1.88 20.37
CA CYS A 86 -0.66 -1.47 19.02
C CYS A 86 -0.38 -2.68 18.13
N ARG A 87 -0.99 -2.69 16.96
CA ARG A 87 -0.88 -3.65 15.87
C ARG A 87 0.19 -3.21 14.89
#